data_AF-A0A7W1SUT9-F1
#
_entry.id   AF-A0A7W1SUT9-F1
#
_cell.length_a   1.000
_cell.length_b   1.000
_cell.length_c   1.000
_cell.angle_alpha   90.00
_cell.angle_beta   90.00
_cell.angle_gamma   90.00
#
_symmetry.space_group_name_H-M   'P 1'
#
loop_
_entity.id
_entity.type
_entity.pdbx_description
1 polymer ?
#
loop_
_entity_poly.entity_id
_entity_poly.type
_entity_poly.pdbx_seq_one_letter_code
_entity_poly.pdbx_strand_id
1 'polypeptide(L)'
;MNEQAEASEQQAVRWERGEDGIALVTLDDPGRSANTMNDRYRVGMGEVVDALVVARDQLTGVIVTSAKRTFFAGGDLDTLSEATPADAAAVLEYVTEVKAQLRRLEILGRPVVAAMNGTALGGGLEIGLACHHRIGLDARGVVYGLPEVTLGLLPGAGGVTRVTRMLGIADGFMKVLAKGQRHQPAAALEIGLIDELAATPEEMLAKARAWIAANPQAAQPWDKPGYQIPGGVPSSPKLAAVLPAFPANLRKQLKGAPMPAPRNILAAAVEGTQVDFDTALRIESRYFVELVTGQVAKNMIKAFFFDLQTINGGGSRPDGFEQWTPTKVAVLGAGMMGAGIAYTCALSGWEVVLKDVSREAAQQGKAYSAGLVEKGVTGGKTTPEKGEALL
;
A
#
# COMPACT_ATOMS: atom_id res chain seq x y z
N MET A 1 -31.36 -24.45 11.55
CA MET A 1 -30.15 -23.63 11.30
C MET A 1 -29.45 -24.26 10.11
N ASN A 2 -29.20 -23.47 9.08
CA ASN A 2 -28.96 -23.93 7.71
C ASN A 2 -27.45 -24.11 7.49
N GLU A 3 -26.97 -25.31 7.12
CA GLU A 3 -25.54 -25.60 6.87
C GLU A 3 -24.91 -24.65 5.82
N GLN A 4 -25.71 -24.10 4.90
CA GLN A 4 -25.27 -23.09 3.93
C GLN A 4 -24.96 -21.72 4.55
N ALA A 5 -25.59 -21.36 5.67
CA ALA A 5 -25.30 -20.13 6.39
C ALA A 5 -23.99 -20.26 7.19
N GLU A 6 -23.77 -21.40 7.86
CA GLU A 6 -22.53 -21.70 8.59
C GLU A 6 -21.30 -21.82 7.66
N ALA A 7 -21.48 -22.34 6.44
CA ALA A 7 -20.41 -22.38 5.43
C ALA A 7 -20.00 -20.97 4.93
N SER A 8 -20.95 -20.03 4.85
CA SER A 8 -20.68 -18.64 4.43
C SER A 8 -19.92 -17.82 5.49
N GLU A 9 -20.03 -18.19 6.77
CA GLU A 9 -19.34 -17.52 7.89
C GLU A 9 -17.85 -17.89 7.99
N GLN A 10 -17.38 -18.89 7.23
CA GLN A 10 -15.99 -19.37 7.25
C GLN A 10 -15.14 -18.94 6.03
N GLN A 11 -15.73 -18.27 5.04
CA GLN A 11 -15.02 -17.87 3.82
C GLN A 11 -14.39 -16.48 3.93
N ALA A 12 -13.10 -16.36 3.59
CA ALA A 12 -12.37 -15.09 3.61
C ALA A 12 -12.77 -14.11 2.49
N VAL A 13 -13.41 -14.62 1.43
CA VAL A 13 -13.97 -13.84 0.33
C VAL A 13 -15.35 -14.40 0.03
N ARG A 14 -16.37 -13.54 0.06
CA ARG A 14 -17.75 -13.90 -0.26
C ARG A 14 -18.32 -12.90 -1.25
N TRP A 15 -19.39 -13.27 -1.94
CA TRP A 15 -20.11 -12.34 -2.79
C TRP A 15 -21.61 -12.56 -2.72
N GLU A 16 -22.35 -11.48 -2.94
CA GLU A 16 -23.80 -11.49 -3.08
C GLU A 16 -24.21 -10.60 -4.27
N ARG A 17 -25.33 -10.92 -4.91
CA ARG A 17 -25.88 -10.10 -5.99
C ARG A 17 -26.94 -9.16 -5.41
N GLY A 18 -26.70 -7.86 -5.52
CA GLY A 18 -27.69 -6.85 -5.16
C GLY A 18 -28.87 -6.82 -6.14
N GLU A 19 -29.97 -6.19 -5.72
CA GLU A 19 -31.17 -5.99 -6.55
C GLU A 19 -30.89 -5.16 -7.82
N ASP A 20 -29.84 -4.33 -7.80
CA ASP A 20 -29.34 -3.56 -8.93
C ASP A 20 -28.48 -4.38 -9.92
N GLY A 21 -28.37 -5.69 -9.70
CA GLY A 21 -27.59 -6.61 -10.51
C GLY A 21 -26.08 -6.50 -10.31
N ILE A 22 -25.62 -5.73 -9.32
CA ILE A 22 -24.20 -5.57 -8.99
C ILE A 22 -23.79 -6.69 -8.02
N ALA A 23 -22.68 -7.37 -8.30
CA ALA A 23 -22.07 -8.29 -7.35
C ALA A 23 -21.26 -7.52 -6.31
N LEU A 24 -21.60 -7.65 -5.04
CA LEU A 24 -20.82 -7.12 -3.92
C LEU A 24 -19.90 -8.21 -3.38
N VAL A 25 -18.61 -8.13 -3.72
CA VAL A 25 -17.54 -8.99 -3.21
C VAL A 25 -16.99 -8.39 -1.91
N THR A 26 -17.08 -9.14 -0.82
CA THR A 26 -16.66 -8.71 0.51
C THR A 26 -15.49 -9.55 1.01
N LEU A 27 -14.40 -8.87 1.36
CA LEU A 27 -13.18 -9.43 1.96
C LEU A 27 -13.33 -9.44 3.50
N ASP A 28 -13.26 -10.63 4.10
CA ASP A 28 -13.52 -10.79 5.54
C ASP A 28 -12.93 -12.10 6.10
N ASP A 29 -11.61 -12.16 6.31
CA ASP A 29 -10.96 -13.37 6.84
C ASP A 29 -11.41 -13.67 8.29
N PRO A 30 -12.08 -14.80 8.55
CA PRO A 30 -12.64 -15.11 9.87
C PRO A 30 -11.56 -15.34 10.92
N GLY A 31 -11.75 -14.73 12.09
CA GLY A 31 -10.81 -14.82 13.21
C GLY A 31 -9.56 -13.95 13.07
N ARG A 32 -9.40 -13.21 11.97
CA ARG A 32 -8.32 -12.22 11.81
C ARG A 32 -8.86 -10.79 11.89
N SER A 33 -8.03 -9.90 12.41
CA SER A 33 -8.34 -8.46 12.53
C SER A 33 -8.16 -7.69 11.22
N ALA A 34 -7.43 -8.27 10.26
CA ALA A 34 -7.20 -7.72 8.93
C ALA A 34 -7.15 -8.84 7.89
N ASN A 35 -7.52 -8.51 6.65
CA ASN A 35 -7.40 -9.40 5.50
C ASN A 35 -5.97 -9.40 4.97
N THR A 36 -5.41 -10.56 4.65
CA THR A 36 -4.10 -10.73 4.00
C THR A 36 -4.18 -11.69 2.82
N MET A 37 -3.22 -11.62 1.89
CA MET A 37 -3.08 -12.58 0.79
C MET A 37 -2.48 -13.87 1.33
N ASN A 38 -3.28 -14.57 2.13
CA ASN A 38 -3.01 -15.91 2.64
C ASN A 38 -3.77 -16.96 1.81
N ASP A 39 -3.65 -18.22 2.20
CA ASP A 39 -4.26 -19.32 1.47
C ASP A 39 -5.80 -19.25 1.42
N ARG A 40 -6.45 -18.80 2.50
CA ARG A 40 -7.91 -18.61 2.53
C ARG A 40 -8.37 -17.55 1.54
N TYR A 41 -7.63 -16.44 1.45
CA TYR A 41 -7.86 -15.43 0.41
C TYR A 41 -7.65 -16.03 -0.98
N ARG A 42 -6.54 -16.74 -1.22
CA ARG A 42 -6.24 -17.33 -2.54
C ARG A 42 -7.36 -18.25 -3.00
N VAL A 43 -7.79 -19.18 -2.15
CA VAL A 43 -8.88 -20.11 -2.47
C VAL A 43 -10.20 -19.36 -2.65
N GLY A 44 -10.58 -18.53 -1.68
CA GLY A 44 -11.85 -17.80 -1.72
C GLY A 44 -11.96 -16.84 -2.90
N MET A 45 -10.90 -16.08 -3.21
CA MET A 45 -10.89 -15.19 -4.38
C MET A 45 -10.98 -15.98 -5.68
N GLY A 46 -10.30 -17.13 -5.79
CA GLY A 46 -10.41 -18.03 -6.93
C GLY A 46 -11.85 -18.49 -7.16
N GLU A 47 -12.50 -19.02 -6.12
CA GLU A 47 -13.89 -19.48 -6.16
C GLU A 47 -14.87 -18.35 -6.52
N VAL A 48 -14.69 -17.17 -5.94
CA VAL A 48 -15.53 -16.00 -6.24
C VAL A 48 -15.33 -15.56 -7.69
N VAL A 49 -14.09 -15.46 -8.18
CA VAL A 49 -13.82 -15.08 -9.58
C VAL A 49 -14.41 -16.11 -10.56
N ASP A 50 -14.32 -17.41 -10.25
CA ASP A 50 -14.98 -18.46 -11.04
C ASP A 50 -16.50 -18.26 -11.10
N ALA A 51 -17.13 -18.02 -9.95
CA ALA A 51 -18.57 -17.76 -9.88
C ALA A 51 -18.97 -16.49 -10.64
N LEU A 52 -18.19 -15.41 -10.54
CA LEU A 52 -18.45 -14.16 -11.27
C LEU A 52 -18.35 -14.35 -12.79
N VAL A 53 -17.39 -15.15 -13.28
CA VAL A 53 -17.27 -15.46 -14.71
C VAL A 53 -18.50 -16.23 -15.21
N VAL A 54 -19.00 -17.19 -14.44
CA VAL A 54 -20.22 -17.93 -14.77
C VAL A 54 -21.46 -17.03 -14.77
N ALA A 55 -21.55 -16.12 -13.78
CA ALA A 55 -22.69 -15.22 -13.62
C ALA A 55 -22.62 -13.94 -14.48
N ARG A 56 -21.54 -13.71 -15.23
CA ARG A 56 -21.21 -12.41 -15.88
C ARG A 56 -22.35 -11.78 -16.69
N ASP A 57 -23.14 -12.60 -17.38
CA ASP A 57 -24.20 -12.13 -18.27
C ASP A 57 -25.42 -11.63 -17.49
N GLN A 58 -25.49 -11.96 -16.20
CA GLN A 58 -26.51 -11.52 -15.27
C GLN A 58 -26.05 -10.32 -14.42
N LEU A 59 -24.77 -9.95 -14.46
CA LEU A 59 -24.20 -8.89 -13.65
C LEU A 59 -24.13 -7.57 -14.42
N THR A 60 -24.43 -6.46 -13.75
CA THR A 60 -24.23 -5.10 -14.28
C THR A 60 -22.85 -4.54 -13.93
N GLY A 61 -22.24 -5.04 -12.86
CA GLY A 61 -20.89 -4.71 -12.40
C GLY A 61 -20.50 -5.46 -11.14
N VAL A 62 -19.31 -5.17 -10.61
CA VAL A 62 -18.77 -5.75 -9.37
C VAL A 62 -18.24 -4.64 -8.47
N ILE A 63 -18.53 -4.70 -7.18
CA ILE A 63 -17.89 -3.88 -6.15
C ILE A 63 -17.07 -4.79 -5.26
N VAL A 64 -15.78 -4.50 -5.08
CA VAL A 64 -14.92 -5.17 -4.10
C VAL A 64 -14.79 -4.26 -2.87
N THR A 65 -15.16 -4.77 -1.69
CA THR A 65 -15.06 -4.04 -0.42
C THR A 65 -14.59 -4.96 0.71
N SER A 66 -14.45 -4.44 1.93
CA SER A 66 -14.01 -5.20 3.10
C SER A 66 -14.93 -4.99 4.29
N ALA A 67 -15.15 -6.05 5.06
CA ALA A 67 -15.87 -5.99 6.34
C ALA A 67 -14.96 -5.67 7.54
N LYS A 68 -13.64 -5.53 7.32
CA LYS A 68 -12.67 -5.16 8.36
C LYS A 68 -12.48 -3.64 8.41
N ARG A 69 -11.85 -3.12 9.48
CA ARG A 69 -11.50 -1.69 9.59
C ARG A 69 -10.54 -1.22 8.50
N THR A 70 -9.63 -2.09 8.07
CA THR A 70 -8.77 -1.86 6.90
C THR A 70 -9.40 -2.52 5.68
N PHE A 71 -9.14 -1.99 4.49
CA PHE A 71 -9.54 -2.68 3.27
C PHE A 71 -8.81 -4.03 3.17
N PHE A 72 -7.47 -3.98 3.15
CA PHE A 72 -6.63 -5.17 3.03
C PHE A 72 -5.16 -4.85 3.36
N ALA A 73 -4.48 -5.74 4.07
CA ALA A 73 -3.19 -5.48 4.72
C ALA A 73 -1.95 -6.05 3.98
N GLY A 74 -2.12 -6.64 2.80
CA GLY A 74 -1.03 -7.06 1.93
C GLY A 74 -0.73 -8.56 2.02
N GLY A 75 0.51 -8.95 1.69
CA GLY A 75 0.97 -10.34 1.71
C GLY A 75 0.94 -10.99 3.10
N ASP A 76 0.82 -12.31 3.14
CA ASP A 76 0.98 -13.07 4.38
C ASP A 76 2.47 -13.21 4.77
N LEU A 77 2.94 -12.34 5.65
CA LEU A 77 4.35 -12.28 6.03
C LEU A 77 4.80 -13.46 6.89
N ASP A 78 3.87 -14.16 7.54
CA ASP A 78 4.16 -15.41 8.24
C ASP A 78 4.76 -16.41 7.25
N THR A 79 4.02 -16.71 6.17
CA THR A 79 4.46 -17.64 5.12
C THR A 79 5.65 -17.10 4.30
N LEU A 80 5.63 -15.82 3.91
CA LEU A 80 6.69 -15.27 3.06
C LEU A 80 8.06 -15.24 3.75
N SER A 81 8.09 -15.10 5.09
CA SER A 81 9.35 -15.07 5.84
C SER A 81 10.06 -16.43 5.91
N GLU A 82 9.30 -17.52 5.76
CA GLU A 82 9.79 -18.90 5.87
C GLU A 82 10.33 -19.41 4.53
N ALA A 83 9.83 -18.89 3.41
CA ALA A 83 10.16 -19.34 2.05
C ALA A 83 11.68 -19.41 1.79
N THR A 84 12.14 -20.54 1.27
CA THR A 84 13.55 -20.82 0.95
C THR A 84 13.74 -20.99 -0.55
N PRO A 85 14.99 -21.07 -1.05
CA PRO A 85 15.23 -21.40 -2.46
C PRO A 85 14.59 -22.73 -2.92
N ALA A 86 14.36 -23.69 -2.00
CA ALA A 86 13.67 -24.94 -2.33
C ALA A 86 12.18 -24.73 -2.64
N ASP A 87 11.58 -23.67 -2.11
CA ASP A 87 10.16 -23.36 -2.24
C ASP A 87 9.88 -22.47 -3.47
N ALA A 88 10.91 -22.08 -4.23
CA ALA A 88 10.80 -21.12 -5.33
C ALA A 88 9.73 -21.49 -6.37
N ALA A 89 9.57 -22.78 -6.67
CA ALA A 89 8.54 -23.27 -7.59
C ALA A 89 7.12 -23.07 -7.03
N ALA A 90 6.90 -23.41 -5.76
CA ALA A 90 5.61 -23.25 -5.09
C ALA A 90 5.24 -21.76 -4.93
N VAL A 91 6.22 -20.90 -4.57
CA VAL A 91 6.02 -19.45 -4.51
C VAL A 91 5.67 -18.88 -5.89
N LEU A 92 6.32 -19.37 -6.96
CA LEU A 92 6.03 -18.96 -8.32
C LEU A 92 4.61 -19.35 -8.74
N GLU A 93 4.19 -20.58 -8.44
CA GLU A 93 2.83 -21.06 -8.70
C GLU A 93 1.80 -20.20 -7.97
N TYR A 94 1.98 -20.01 -6.67
CA TYR A 94 1.11 -19.19 -5.82
C TYR A 94 0.92 -17.77 -6.37
N VAL A 95 2.02 -17.05 -6.63
CA VAL A 95 1.93 -15.65 -7.08
C VAL A 95 1.37 -15.55 -8.50
N THR A 96 1.60 -16.56 -9.33
CA THR A 96 1.03 -16.62 -10.69
C THR A 96 -0.47 -16.85 -10.63
N GLU A 97 -0.94 -17.74 -9.75
CA GLU A 97 -2.36 -17.99 -9.53
C GLU A 97 -3.09 -16.73 -9.02
N VAL A 98 -2.56 -16.09 -7.97
CA VAL A 98 -3.13 -14.84 -7.43
C VAL A 98 -3.25 -13.77 -8.53
N LYS A 99 -2.23 -13.62 -9.37
CA LYS A 99 -2.30 -12.68 -10.50
C LYS A 99 -3.29 -13.09 -11.57
N ALA A 100 -3.42 -14.39 -11.85
CA ALA A 100 -4.42 -14.88 -12.79
C ALA A 100 -5.85 -14.59 -12.30
N GLN A 101 -6.12 -14.76 -11.01
CA GLN A 101 -7.41 -14.40 -10.40
C GLN A 101 -7.71 -12.90 -10.57
N LEU A 102 -6.75 -12.03 -10.24
CA LEU A 102 -6.89 -10.58 -10.42
C LEU A 102 -7.02 -10.18 -11.89
N ARG A 103 -6.27 -10.82 -12.79
CA ARG A 103 -6.36 -10.56 -14.23
C ARG A 103 -7.72 -10.95 -14.78
N ARG A 104 -8.28 -12.08 -14.35
CA ARG A 104 -9.63 -12.53 -14.74
C ARG A 104 -10.72 -11.59 -14.24
N LEU A 105 -10.58 -11.04 -13.03
CA LEU A 105 -11.47 -10.00 -12.51
C LEU A 105 -11.37 -8.71 -13.37
N GLU A 106 -10.16 -8.31 -13.72
CA GLU A 106 -9.86 -7.12 -14.52
C GLU A 106 -10.42 -7.21 -15.95
N ILE A 107 -10.43 -8.40 -16.57
CA ILE A 107 -10.96 -8.61 -17.93
C ILE A 107 -12.34 -9.30 -17.94
N LEU A 108 -13.09 -9.21 -16.84
CA LEU A 108 -14.39 -9.88 -16.67
C LEU A 108 -15.44 -9.49 -17.74
N GLY A 109 -15.25 -8.34 -18.40
CA GLY A 109 -16.21 -7.77 -19.35
C GLY A 109 -17.34 -6.99 -18.68
N ARG A 110 -17.18 -6.69 -17.38
CA ARG A 110 -18.08 -5.88 -16.56
C ARG A 110 -17.27 -4.85 -15.77
N PRO A 111 -17.82 -3.67 -15.47
CA PRO A 111 -17.15 -2.70 -14.60
C PRO A 111 -16.92 -3.28 -13.21
N VAL A 112 -15.74 -3.00 -12.65
CA VAL A 112 -15.31 -3.46 -11.33
C VAL A 112 -14.78 -2.27 -10.56
N VAL A 113 -15.33 -2.00 -9.38
CA VAL A 113 -14.93 -0.88 -8.52
C VAL A 113 -14.38 -1.40 -7.21
N ALA A 114 -13.22 -0.91 -6.80
CA ALA A 114 -12.71 -1.12 -5.44
C ALA A 114 -13.26 -0.01 -4.53
N ALA A 115 -14.14 -0.37 -3.62
CA ALA A 115 -14.65 0.49 -2.55
C ALA A 115 -13.81 0.26 -1.28
N MET A 116 -12.73 1.04 -1.14
CA MET A 116 -11.71 0.89 -0.10
C MET A 116 -12.12 1.64 1.18
N ASN A 117 -12.83 0.93 2.06
CA ASN A 117 -13.35 1.43 3.34
C ASN A 117 -12.27 1.77 4.39
N GLY A 118 -10.99 1.58 4.07
CA GLY A 118 -9.88 1.89 4.95
C GLY A 118 -8.54 1.63 4.29
N THR A 119 -7.47 1.52 5.09
CA THR A 119 -6.10 1.32 4.60
C THR A 119 -5.98 0.15 3.62
N ALA A 120 -5.37 0.39 2.46
CA ALA A 120 -5.03 -0.61 1.46
C ALA A 120 -3.52 -0.56 1.19
N LEU A 121 -2.80 -1.56 1.70
CA LEU A 121 -1.34 -1.62 1.58
C LEU A 121 -0.91 -2.89 0.86
N GLY A 122 0.11 -2.72 0.02
CA GLY A 122 0.72 -3.80 -0.75
C GLY A 122 -0.30 -4.53 -1.61
N GLY A 123 -0.39 -5.85 -1.45
CA GLY A 123 -1.44 -6.70 -2.03
C GLY A 123 -2.85 -6.12 -1.94
N GLY A 124 -3.18 -5.36 -0.90
CA GLY A 124 -4.47 -4.67 -0.80
C GLY A 124 -4.69 -3.61 -1.86
N LEU A 125 -3.67 -2.79 -2.14
CA LEU A 125 -3.73 -1.84 -3.24
C LEU A 125 -3.63 -2.57 -4.59
N GLU A 126 -2.90 -3.69 -4.69
CA GLU A 126 -2.83 -4.48 -5.92
C GLU A 126 -4.21 -5.05 -6.36
N ILE A 127 -5.05 -5.47 -5.40
CA ILE A 127 -6.47 -5.80 -5.65
C ILE A 127 -7.21 -4.59 -6.22
N GLY A 128 -7.00 -3.41 -5.62
CA GLY A 128 -7.57 -2.16 -6.08
C GLY A 128 -7.16 -1.75 -7.49
N LEU A 129 -5.89 -1.94 -7.82
CA LEU A 129 -5.33 -1.61 -9.13
C LEU A 129 -5.87 -2.55 -10.22
N ALA A 130 -6.23 -3.79 -9.87
CA ALA A 130 -6.91 -4.72 -10.77
C ALA A 130 -8.38 -4.33 -11.06
N CYS A 131 -8.96 -3.42 -10.27
CA CYS A 131 -10.27 -2.84 -10.53
C CYS A 131 -10.18 -1.68 -11.53
N HIS A 132 -11.28 -1.38 -12.20
CA HIS A 132 -11.39 -0.31 -13.20
C HIS A 132 -11.47 1.08 -12.57
N HIS A 133 -12.01 1.15 -11.35
CA HIS A 133 -12.15 2.38 -10.58
C HIS A 133 -11.88 2.12 -9.10
N ARG A 134 -11.32 3.10 -8.39
CA ARG A 134 -10.96 3.01 -6.97
C ARG A 134 -11.51 4.22 -6.23
N ILE A 135 -12.36 3.94 -5.24
CA ILE A 135 -12.93 4.94 -4.35
C ILE A 135 -12.36 4.69 -2.97
N GLY A 136 -11.60 5.67 -2.46
CA GLY A 136 -10.96 5.59 -1.15
C GLY A 136 -11.72 6.39 -0.10
N LEU A 137 -11.76 5.90 1.14
CA LEU A 137 -12.26 6.68 2.27
C LEU A 137 -11.25 7.77 2.67
N ASP A 138 -11.73 9.01 2.80
CA ASP A 138 -10.97 10.14 3.35
C ASP A 138 -11.17 10.21 4.87
N ALA A 139 -10.48 9.31 5.58
CA ALA A 139 -10.57 9.21 7.03
C ALA A 139 -9.19 9.23 7.68
N ARG A 140 -9.13 9.73 8.92
CA ARG A 140 -7.89 9.84 9.69
C ARG A 140 -7.23 8.46 9.86
N GLY A 141 -5.96 8.37 9.46
CA GLY A 141 -5.15 7.17 9.61
C GLY A 141 -5.29 6.16 8.46
N VAL A 142 -6.17 6.42 7.49
CA VAL A 142 -6.25 5.65 6.25
C VAL A 142 -5.08 6.01 5.35
N VAL A 143 -4.41 5.00 4.80
CA VAL A 143 -3.32 5.18 3.84
C VAL A 143 -3.37 4.17 2.70
N TYR A 144 -2.84 4.56 1.55
CA TYR A 144 -2.74 3.75 0.34
C TYR A 144 -1.29 3.69 -0.13
N GLY A 145 -0.81 2.51 -0.54
CA GLY A 145 0.53 2.40 -1.09
C GLY A 145 1.05 0.96 -1.23
N LEU A 146 2.25 0.85 -1.80
CA LEU A 146 2.93 -0.42 -2.06
C LEU A 146 4.25 -0.50 -1.27
N PRO A 147 4.21 -0.78 0.05
CA PRO A 147 5.36 -0.69 0.94
C PRO A 147 6.32 -1.90 0.88
N GLU A 148 6.14 -2.86 -0.02
CA GLU A 148 6.87 -4.13 -0.07
C GLU A 148 8.39 -3.96 -0.07
N VAL A 149 8.90 -2.91 -0.72
CA VAL A 149 10.34 -2.61 -0.76
C VAL A 149 10.93 -2.35 0.63
N THR A 150 10.12 -1.86 1.60
CA THR A 150 10.56 -1.66 2.99
C THR A 150 10.73 -2.98 3.75
N LEU A 151 10.26 -4.08 3.17
CA LEU A 151 10.40 -5.45 3.68
C LEU A 151 11.36 -6.28 2.80
N GLY A 152 12.09 -5.64 1.88
CA GLY A 152 13.00 -6.33 0.96
C GLY A 152 12.28 -7.12 -0.14
N LEU A 153 11.00 -6.81 -0.38
CA LEU A 153 10.15 -7.44 -1.39
C LEU A 153 9.84 -6.46 -2.53
N LEU A 154 8.99 -6.90 -3.46
CA LEU A 154 8.35 -6.05 -4.46
C LEU A 154 6.85 -6.34 -4.53
N PRO A 155 6.04 -5.42 -5.09
CA PRO A 155 4.61 -5.66 -5.33
C PRO A 155 4.41 -6.76 -6.39
N GLY A 156 4.19 -7.98 -5.91
CA GLY A 156 4.28 -9.21 -6.72
C GLY A 156 2.95 -9.68 -7.30
N ALA A 157 1.82 -9.12 -6.86
CA ALA A 157 0.47 -9.44 -7.35
C ALA A 157 0.02 -8.49 -8.49
N GLY A 158 0.97 -7.94 -9.25
CA GLY A 158 0.73 -7.09 -10.41
C GLY A 158 0.92 -5.60 -10.14
N GLY A 159 1.35 -5.21 -8.94
CA GLY A 159 1.51 -3.82 -8.54
C GLY A 159 2.57 -3.09 -9.35
N VAL A 160 3.74 -3.71 -9.60
CA VAL A 160 4.77 -3.09 -10.45
C VAL A 160 4.22 -2.90 -11.87
N THR A 161 3.58 -3.94 -12.40
CA THR A 161 3.04 -3.93 -13.76
C THR A 161 1.96 -2.86 -13.92
N ARG A 162 0.94 -2.84 -13.06
CA ARG A 162 -0.19 -1.89 -13.15
C ARG A 162 0.23 -0.46 -12.90
N VAL A 163 1.03 -0.20 -11.86
CA VAL A 163 1.54 1.17 -11.60
C VAL A 163 2.37 1.68 -12.78
N THR A 164 3.20 0.81 -13.37
CA THR A 164 4.01 1.21 -14.54
C THR A 164 3.15 1.48 -15.78
N ARG A 165 2.04 0.74 -15.98
CA ARG A 165 1.07 1.07 -17.04
C ARG A 165 0.30 2.37 -16.74
N MET A 166 -0.04 2.63 -15.48
CA MET A 166 -0.80 3.82 -15.10
C MET A 166 0.03 5.10 -15.17
N LEU A 167 1.27 5.05 -14.69
CA LEU A 167 2.08 6.25 -14.44
C LEU A 167 3.36 6.31 -15.30
N GLY A 168 3.69 5.24 -16.02
CA GLY A 168 4.97 5.10 -16.70
C GLY A 168 6.11 4.69 -15.76
N ILE A 169 7.27 4.36 -16.35
CA ILE A 169 8.43 3.85 -15.59
C ILE A 169 8.93 4.87 -14.57
N ALA A 170 9.16 6.12 -14.99
CA ALA A 170 9.81 7.12 -14.14
C ALA A 170 8.95 7.51 -12.94
N ASP A 171 7.71 7.90 -13.18
CA ASP A 171 6.79 8.34 -12.14
C ASP A 171 6.30 7.16 -11.29
N GLY A 172 5.97 6.03 -11.91
CA GLY A 172 5.60 4.81 -11.18
C GLY A 172 6.70 4.36 -10.22
N PHE A 173 7.95 4.34 -10.68
CA PHE A 173 9.08 4.01 -9.83
C PHE A 173 9.30 5.07 -8.74
N MET A 174 9.42 6.35 -9.09
CA MET A 174 9.83 7.39 -8.14
C MET A 174 8.75 7.77 -7.13
N LYS A 175 7.48 7.82 -7.55
CA LYS A 175 6.36 8.27 -6.71
C LYS A 175 5.77 7.14 -5.86
N VAL A 176 5.87 5.88 -6.30
CA VAL A 176 5.18 4.75 -5.68
C VAL A 176 6.14 3.64 -5.25
N LEU A 177 6.90 3.05 -6.18
CA LEU A 177 7.55 1.76 -5.96
C LEU A 177 8.92 1.83 -5.23
N ALA A 178 9.74 2.85 -5.51
CA ALA A 178 11.14 2.88 -5.09
C ALA A 178 11.35 2.97 -3.58
N LYS A 179 10.42 3.61 -2.87
CA LYS A 179 10.49 3.84 -1.42
C LYS A 179 9.34 3.19 -0.65
N GLY A 180 8.34 2.65 -1.34
CA GLY A 180 7.17 2.06 -0.73
C GLY A 180 6.40 3.05 0.15
N GLN A 181 6.22 4.27 -0.36
CA GLN A 181 5.59 5.35 0.41
C GLN A 181 4.13 5.03 0.69
N ARG A 182 3.68 5.35 1.92
CA ARG A 182 2.27 5.30 2.32
C ARG A 182 1.68 6.70 2.11
N HIS A 183 0.69 6.80 1.24
CA HIS A 183 0.05 8.06 0.87
C HIS A 183 -1.23 8.25 1.66
N GLN A 184 -1.43 9.45 2.21
CA GLN A 184 -2.74 9.86 2.72
C GLN A 184 -3.74 9.96 1.55
N PRO A 185 -5.06 9.92 1.81
CA PRO A 185 -6.07 9.84 0.76
C PRO A 185 -5.93 10.90 -0.33
N ALA A 186 -5.78 12.18 0.04
CA ALA A 186 -5.59 13.28 -0.91
C ALA A 186 -4.34 13.12 -1.80
N ALA A 187 -3.22 12.66 -1.24
CA ALA A 187 -1.98 12.44 -1.99
C ALA A 187 -2.10 11.20 -2.91
N ALA A 188 -2.84 10.17 -2.50
CA ALA A 188 -3.12 9.01 -3.33
C ALA A 188 -4.01 9.37 -4.54
N LEU A 189 -4.98 10.28 -4.33
CA LEU A 189 -5.80 10.86 -5.38
C LEU A 189 -4.95 11.68 -6.37
N GLU A 190 -4.10 12.58 -5.87
CA GLU A 190 -3.24 13.43 -6.69
C GLU A 190 -2.28 12.64 -7.60
N ILE A 191 -1.73 11.53 -7.08
CA ILE A 191 -0.84 10.64 -7.85
C ILE A 191 -1.62 9.78 -8.86
N GLY A 192 -2.92 9.58 -8.66
CA GLY A 192 -3.75 8.68 -9.47
C GLY A 192 -3.74 7.21 -9.01
N LEU A 193 -3.40 6.95 -7.74
CA LEU A 193 -3.58 5.62 -7.14
C LEU A 193 -5.03 5.38 -6.70
N ILE A 194 -5.76 6.46 -6.40
CA ILE A 194 -7.19 6.49 -6.10
C ILE A 194 -7.84 7.45 -7.09
N ASP A 195 -9.04 7.15 -7.56
CA ASP A 195 -9.72 7.96 -8.58
C ASP A 195 -10.73 8.93 -7.95
N GLU A 196 -11.34 8.54 -6.82
CA GLU A 196 -12.31 9.35 -6.10
C GLU A 196 -12.20 9.13 -4.59
N LEU A 197 -12.54 10.16 -3.79
CA LEU A 197 -12.62 10.07 -2.34
C LEU A 197 -14.08 10.14 -1.86
N ALA A 198 -14.37 9.43 -0.78
CA ALA A 198 -15.65 9.50 -0.07
C ALA A 198 -15.42 9.83 1.41
N ALA A 199 -16.34 10.57 2.04
CA ALA A 199 -16.26 10.91 3.45
C ALA A 199 -16.80 9.79 4.36
N THR A 200 -17.70 8.95 3.83
CA THR A 200 -18.34 7.85 4.59
C THR A 200 -18.37 6.55 3.78
N PRO A 201 -18.44 5.38 4.45
CA PRO A 201 -18.63 4.10 3.76
C PRO A 201 -19.90 4.04 2.91
N GLU A 202 -20.99 4.67 3.36
CA GLU A 202 -22.27 4.72 2.64
C GLU A 202 -22.13 5.51 1.34
N GLU A 203 -21.49 6.69 1.40
CA GLU A 203 -21.19 7.50 0.22
C GLU A 203 -20.26 6.75 -0.75
N MET A 204 -19.26 6.04 -0.22
CA MET A 204 -18.33 5.26 -1.03
C MET A 204 -19.05 4.19 -1.86
N LEU A 205 -19.96 3.42 -1.24
CA LEU A 205 -20.75 2.41 -1.95
C LEU A 205 -21.73 3.05 -2.93
N ALA A 206 -22.36 4.17 -2.58
CA ALA A 206 -23.24 4.91 -3.48
C ALA A 206 -22.50 5.39 -4.74
N LYS A 207 -21.30 5.96 -4.57
CA LYS A 207 -20.44 6.39 -5.68
C LYS A 207 -19.99 5.20 -6.54
N ALA A 208 -19.66 4.06 -5.93
CA ALA A 208 -19.29 2.86 -6.67
C ALA A 208 -20.43 2.35 -7.57
N ARG A 209 -21.66 2.31 -7.05
CA ARG A 209 -22.85 1.94 -7.82
C ARG A 209 -23.14 2.94 -8.94
N ALA A 210 -23.06 4.24 -8.64
CA ALA A 210 -23.25 5.29 -9.64
C ALA A 210 -22.21 5.21 -10.77
N TRP A 211 -20.94 4.97 -10.43
CA TRP A 211 -19.87 4.82 -11.41
C TRP A 211 -20.07 3.60 -12.31
N ILE A 212 -20.49 2.46 -11.75
CA ILE A 212 -20.83 1.25 -12.51
C ILE A 212 -21.95 1.54 -13.52
N ALA A 213 -23.03 2.17 -13.06
CA ALA A 213 -24.17 2.52 -13.92
C ALA A 213 -23.77 3.45 -15.08
N ALA A 214 -22.85 4.38 -14.82
CA ALA A 214 -22.34 5.31 -15.85
C ALA A 214 -21.31 4.68 -16.80
N ASN A 215 -20.65 3.58 -16.42
CA ASN A 215 -19.53 2.99 -17.16
C ASN A 215 -19.73 1.48 -17.45
N PRO A 216 -20.82 1.06 -18.13
CA PRO A 216 -21.16 -0.36 -18.31
C PRO A 216 -20.17 -1.15 -19.19
N GLN A 217 -19.30 -0.46 -19.93
CA GLN A 217 -18.29 -1.04 -20.83
C GLN A 217 -16.87 -0.68 -20.36
N ALA A 218 -16.67 -0.47 -19.06
CA ALA A 218 -15.35 -0.16 -18.51
C ALA A 218 -14.35 -1.27 -18.86
N ALA A 219 -13.14 -0.84 -19.22
CA ALA A 219 -11.98 -1.67 -19.47
C ALA A 219 -10.74 -0.85 -19.13
N GLN A 220 -9.68 -1.51 -18.68
CA GLN A 220 -8.44 -0.82 -18.33
C GLN A 220 -7.84 -0.11 -19.55
N PRO A 221 -7.15 1.04 -19.37
CA PRO A 221 -6.52 1.75 -20.47
C PRO A 221 -5.56 0.87 -21.28
N TRP A 222 -4.77 0.02 -20.63
CA TRP A 222 -3.77 -0.84 -21.28
C TRP A 222 -4.34 -2.01 -22.08
N ASP A 223 -5.62 -2.32 -21.92
CA ASP A 223 -6.31 -3.35 -22.71
C ASP A 223 -7.03 -2.77 -23.94
N LYS A 224 -6.99 -1.45 -24.12
CA LYS A 224 -7.62 -0.78 -25.27
C LYS A 224 -6.64 -0.66 -26.44
N PRO A 225 -7.12 -0.82 -27.69
CA PRO A 225 -6.31 -0.56 -28.87
C PRO A 225 -5.71 0.85 -28.87
N GLY A 226 -4.44 0.96 -29.24
CA GLY A 226 -3.75 2.26 -29.33
C GLY A 226 -3.26 2.84 -28.00
N TYR A 227 -3.37 2.10 -26.90
CA TYR A 227 -2.79 2.51 -25.62
C TYR A 227 -1.28 2.78 -25.72
N GLN A 228 -0.83 3.83 -25.03
CA GLN A 228 0.56 4.21 -24.90
C GLN A 228 0.91 4.39 -23.42
N ILE A 229 2.05 3.83 -23.01
CA ILE A 229 2.55 4.03 -21.66
C ILE A 229 2.95 5.49 -21.47
N PRO A 230 2.52 6.17 -20.39
CA PRO A 230 2.98 7.51 -20.08
C PRO A 230 4.51 7.60 -20.03
N GLY A 231 5.08 8.58 -20.72
CA GLY A 231 6.54 8.73 -20.83
C GLY A 231 7.24 7.78 -21.82
N GLY A 232 6.51 6.83 -22.42
CA GLY A 232 7.00 5.92 -23.45
C GLY A 232 7.58 4.61 -22.91
N VAL A 233 8.01 3.77 -23.85
CA VAL A 233 8.68 2.47 -23.61
C VAL A 233 10.19 2.60 -23.84
N PRO A 234 11.02 1.61 -23.45
CA PRO A 234 12.48 1.69 -23.60
C PRO A 234 12.98 1.98 -25.01
N SER A 235 12.24 1.60 -26.05
CA SER A 235 12.54 1.91 -27.45
C SER A 235 12.12 3.32 -27.90
N SER A 236 11.37 4.05 -27.07
CA SER A 236 10.96 5.44 -27.37
C SER A 236 12.15 6.39 -27.22
N PRO A 237 12.48 7.25 -28.22
CA PRO A 237 13.70 8.07 -28.20
C PRO A 237 13.90 8.91 -26.94
N LYS A 238 12.82 9.54 -26.44
CA LYS A 238 12.85 10.39 -25.23
C LYS A 238 13.24 9.59 -23.99
N LEU A 239 12.68 8.39 -23.81
CA LEU A 239 13.00 7.55 -22.66
C LEU A 239 14.35 6.88 -22.83
N ALA A 240 14.68 6.39 -24.02
CA ALA A 240 15.95 5.76 -24.34
C ALA A 240 17.16 6.67 -24.00
N ALA A 241 17.03 7.98 -24.22
CA ALA A 241 18.08 8.96 -23.90
C ALA A 241 18.37 9.09 -22.39
N VAL A 242 17.40 8.82 -21.52
CA VAL A 242 17.53 9.00 -20.05
C VAL A 242 17.57 7.69 -19.27
N LEU A 243 17.07 6.60 -19.85
CA LEU A 243 16.94 5.29 -19.20
C LEU A 243 18.27 4.75 -18.62
N PRO A 244 19.45 4.90 -19.28
CA PRO A 244 20.73 4.46 -18.70
C PRO A 244 21.08 5.14 -17.37
N ALA A 245 20.54 6.33 -17.10
CA ALA A 245 20.78 7.04 -15.84
C ALA A 245 19.99 6.46 -14.67
N PHE A 246 18.93 5.69 -14.89
CA PHE A 246 18.05 5.20 -13.81
C PHE A 246 18.79 4.24 -12.87
N PRO A 247 19.48 3.18 -13.35
CA PRO A 247 20.26 2.31 -12.46
C PRO A 247 21.41 3.05 -11.77
N ALA A 248 22.04 4.02 -12.45
CA ALA A 248 23.13 4.82 -11.88
C ALA A 248 22.63 5.72 -10.72
N ASN A 249 21.51 6.40 -10.91
CA ASN A 249 20.87 7.22 -9.88
C ASN A 249 20.39 6.39 -8.71
N LEU A 250 19.80 5.20 -8.99
CA LEU A 250 19.42 4.26 -7.94
C LEU A 250 20.65 3.82 -7.13
N ARG A 251 21.74 3.39 -7.79
CA ARG A 251 22.98 3.00 -7.12
C ARG A 251 23.57 4.14 -6.28
N LYS A 252 23.49 5.38 -6.78
CA LYS A 252 23.89 6.59 -6.04
C LYS A 252 23.04 6.78 -4.77
N GLN A 253 21.72 6.64 -4.86
CA GLN A 253 20.82 6.74 -3.70
C GLN A 253 21.08 5.65 -2.66
N LEU A 254 21.31 4.41 -3.12
CA LEU A 254 21.61 3.27 -2.26
C LEU A 254 23.05 3.26 -1.75
N LYS A 255 23.92 4.16 -2.24
CA LYS A 255 25.35 4.22 -1.92
C LYS A 255 26.08 2.88 -2.13
N GLY A 256 25.61 2.09 -3.09
CA GLY A 256 26.14 0.74 -3.37
C GLY A 256 25.78 -0.34 -2.34
N ALA A 257 24.86 -0.07 -1.40
CA ALA A 257 24.41 -1.09 -0.45
C ALA A 257 23.74 -2.28 -1.19
N PRO A 258 23.95 -3.53 -0.74
CA PRO A 258 23.45 -4.73 -1.41
C PRO A 258 21.97 -4.99 -1.08
N MET A 259 21.09 -4.05 -1.44
CA MET A 259 19.63 -4.22 -1.33
C MET A 259 19.04 -4.56 -2.70
N PRO A 260 18.67 -5.83 -2.97
CA PRO A 260 18.24 -6.26 -4.30
C PRO A 260 16.86 -5.74 -4.70
N ALA A 261 15.96 -5.50 -3.73
CA ALA A 261 14.57 -5.16 -4.02
C ALA A 261 14.37 -3.91 -4.91
N PRO A 262 14.97 -2.73 -4.63
CA PRO A 262 14.83 -1.57 -5.51
C PRO A 262 15.35 -1.82 -6.93
N ARG A 263 16.41 -2.63 -7.08
CA ARG A 263 16.95 -3.00 -8.40
C ARG A 263 15.96 -3.88 -9.15
N ASN A 264 15.42 -4.91 -8.50
CA ASN A 264 14.50 -5.86 -9.11
C ASN A 264 13.17 -5.19 -9.47
N ILE A 265 12.69 -4.23 -8.66
CA ILE A 265 11.54 -3.38 -8.99
C ILE A 265 11.81 -2.58 -10.27
N LEU A 266 12.96 -1.90 -10.36
CA LEU A 266 13.30 -1.11 -11.55
C LEU A 266 13.42 -2.00 -12.79
N ALA A 267 14.04 -3.18 -12.66
CA ALA A 267 14.17 -4.14 -13.74
C ALA A 267 12.80 -4.66 -14.21
N ALA A 268 11.95 -5.11 -13.28
CA ALA A 268 10.59 -5.55 -13.59
C ALA A 268 9.75 -4.45 -14.26
N ALA A 269 9.86 -3.21 -13.81
CA ALA A 269 9.18 -2.07 -14.43
C ALA A 269 9.65 -1.85 -15.87
N VAL A 270 10.96 -1.80 -16.11
CA VAL A 270 11.54 -1.57 -17.45
C VAL A 270 11.24 -2.73 -18.38
N GLU A 271 11.58 -3.96 -18.00
CA GLU A 271 11.37 -5.16 -18.82
C GLU A 271 9.88 -5.39 -19.10
N GLY A 272 9.02 -5.19 -18.10
CA GLY A 272 7.57 -5.33 -18.24
C GLY A 272 6.97 -4.38 -19.29
N THR A 273 7.52 -3.18 -19.46
CA THR A 273 7.03 -2.26 -20.51
C THR A 273 7.41 -2.66 -21.94
N GLN A 274 8.37 -3.57 -22.12
CA GLN A 274 8.83 -4.02 -23.44
C GLN A 274 7.94 -5.12 -24.04
N VAL A 275 6.99 -5.63 -23.27
CA VAL A 275 6.18 -6.80 -23.60
C VAL A 275 4.69 -6.51 -23.34
N ASP A 276 3.82 -7.45 -23.71
CA ASP A 276 2.40 -7.42 -23.39
C ASP A 276 2.15 -7.53 -21.86
N PHE A 277 0.92 -7.24 -21.44
CA PHE A 277 0.56 -7.19 -20.02
C PHE A 277 0.78 -8.51 -19.29
N ASP A 278 0.37 -9.63 -19.87
CA ASP A 278 0.43 -10.95 -19.21
C ASP A 278 1.87 -11.45 -19.13
N THR A 279 2.69 -11.17 -20.15
CA THR A 279 4.14 -11.42 -20.09
C THR A 279 4.82 -10.54 -19.05
N ALA A 280 4.41 -9.28 -18.88
CA ALA A 280 4.94 -8.39 -17.83
C ALA A 280 4.63 -8.93 -16.43
N LEU A 281 3.40 -9.41 -16.18
CA LEU A 281 3.04 -10.07 -14.92
C LEU A 281 3.96 -11.27 -14.64
N ARG A 282 4.28 -12.07 -15.66
CA ARG A 282 5.17 -13.22 -15.53
C ARG A 282 6.61 -12.82 -15.21
N ILE A 283 7.13 -11.73 -15.79
CA ILE A 283 8.47 -11.18 -15.46
C ILE A 283 8.50 -10.74 -13.99
N GLU A 284 7.47 -10.00 -13.57
CA GLU A 284 7.32 -9.56 -12.18
C GLU A 284 7.31 -10.74 -11.19
N SER A 285 6.64 -11.85 -11.51
CA SER A 285 6.66 -13.06 -10.66
C SER A 285 8.08 -13.59 -10.42
N ARG A 286 8.93 -13.59 -11.46
CA ARG A 286 10.30 -14.12 -11.36
C ARG A 286 11.15 -13.28 -10.42
N TYR A 287 11.05 -11.96 -10.54
CA TYR A 287 11.75 -11.04 -9.63
C TYR A 287 11.21 -11.12 -8.20
N PHE A 288 9.90 -11.32 -8.03
CA PHE A 288 9.31 -11.51 -6.71
C PHE A 288 9.86 -12.78 -6.02
N VAL A 289 9.89 -13.90 -6.74
CA VAL A 289 10.40 -15.19 -6.22
C VAL A 289 11.88 -15.08 -5.84
N GLU A 290 12.70 -14.40 -6.64
CA GLU A 290 14.11 -14.13 -6.31
C GLU A 290 14.26 -13.40 -4.97
N LEU A 291 13.39 -12.42 -4.69
CA LEU A 291 13.43 -11.64 -3.45
C LEU A 291 12.92 -12.43 -2.26
N VAL A 292 11.73 -13.04 -2.37
CA VAL A 292 11.08 -13.79 -1.29
C VAL A 292 11.97 -14.92 -0.76
N THR A 293 12.61 -15.65 -1.66
CA THR A 293 13.49 -16.78 -1.29
C THR A 293 14.89 -16.33 -0.86
N GLY A 294 15.20 -15.03 -0.97
CA GLY A 294 16.50 -14.43 -0.67
C GLY A 294 16.66 -13.96 0.78
N GLN A 295 17.90 -13.93 1.26
CA GLN A 295 18.21 -13.62 2.66
C GLN A 295 17.85 -12.19 3.09
N VAL A 296 17.96 -11.20 2.18
CA VAL A 296 17.69 -9.80 2.53
C VAL A 296 16.22 -9.57 2.88
N ALA A 297 15.29 -10.20 2.15
CA ALA A 297 13.87 -10.13 2.47
C ALA A 297 13.59 -10.72 3.86
N LYS A 298 14.16 -11.89 4.19
CA LYS A 298 14.03 -12.50 5.53
C LYS A 298 14.51 -11.57 6.64
N ASN A 299 15.67 -10.94 6.46
CA ASN A 299 16.23 -10.00 7.43
C ASN A 299 15.30 -8.79 7.63
N MET A 300 14.78 -8.23 6.53
CA MET A 300 13.94 -7.04 6.55
C MET A 300 12.54 -7.33 7.08
N ILE A 301 11.93 -8.46 6.73
CA ILE A 301 10.65 -8.91 7.30
C ILE A 301 10.81 -9.13 8.80
N LYS A 302 11.86 -9.84 9.24
CA LYS A 302 12.12 -10.03 10.66
C LYS A 302 12.23 -8.69 11.41
N ALA A 303 13.09 -7.78 10.94
CA ALA A 303 13.38 -6.54 11.63
C ALA A 303 12.20 -5.53 11.58
N PHE A 304 11.66 -5.28 10.39
CA PHE A 304 10.69 -4.19 10.17
C PHE A 304 9.24 -4.62 10.33
N PHE A 305 8.95 -5.93 10.42
CA PHE A 305 7.63 -6.44 10.75
C PHE A 305 7.60 -7.11 12.13
N PHE A 306 8.20 -8.28 12.30
CA PHE A 306 8.05 -9.07 13.53
C PHE A 306 8.69 -8.43 14.78
N ASP A 307 9.96 -8.02 14.69
CA ASP A 307 10.67 -7.39 15.81
C ASP A 307 10.00 -6.04 16.16
N LEU A 308 9.64 -5.24 15.15
CA LEU A 308 8.98 -3.96 15.35
C LEU A 308 7.57 -4.10 15.96
N GLN A 309 6.79 -5.12 15.56
CA GLN A 309 5.52 -5.44 16.18
C GLN A 309 5.68 -5.87 17.63
N THR A 310 6.69 -6.69 17.93
CA THR A 310 6.99 -7.12 19.30
C THR A 310 7.33 -5.92 20.18
N ILE A 311 8.17 -5.00 19.68
CA ILE A 311 8.55 -3.77 20.39
C ILE A 311 7.33 -2.87 20.60
N ASN A 312 6.55 -2.60 19.55
CA ASN A 312 5.37 -1.72 19.63
C ASN A 312 4.23 -2.32 20.47
N GLY A 313 4.13 -3.65 20.52
CA GLY A 313 3.24 -4.39 21.40
C GLY A 313 3.66 -4.36 22.87
N GLY A 314 4.81 -3.73 23.19
CA GLY A 314 5.30 -3.61 24.55
C GLY A 314 6.07 -4.84 25.03
N GLY A 315 6.64 -5.65 24.14
CA GLY A 315 7.39 -6.87 24.53
C GLY A 315 8.62 -6.63 25.41
N SER A 316 9.11 -5.38 25.51
CA SER A 316 10.15 -4.97 26.47
C SER A 316 9.61 -4.20 27.68
N ARG A 317 8.30 -3.93 27.75
CA ARG A 317 7.66 -3.22 28.88
C ARG A 317 7.35 -4.24 29.98
N PRO A 318 7.76 -4.02 31.24
CA PRO A 318 7.39 -4.91 32.33
C PRO A 318 5.87 -5.02 32.52
N ASP A 319 5.39 -6.23 32.81
CA ASP A 319 3.99 -6.51 33.12
C ASP A 319 3.59 -5.97 34.51
N GLY A 320 2.28 -5.84 34.73
CA GLY A 320 1.72 -5.46 36.04
C GLY A 320 1.78 -3.97 36.37
N PHE A 321 2.28 -3.12 35.46
CA PHE A 321 2.29 -1.67 35.63
C PHE A 321 1.19 -1.00 34.81
N GLU A 322 0.40 -0.14 35.45
CA GLU A 322 -0.62 0.67 34.77
C GLU A 322 0.00 1.63 33.75
N GLN A 323 -0.78 1.98 32.73
CA GLN A 323 -0.37 3.02 31.78
C GLN A 323 -0.47 4.40 32.47
N TRP A 324 0.60 5.16 32.43
CA TRP A 324 0.62 6.55 32.88
C TRP A 324 0.98 7.45 31.70
N THR A 325 0.19 8.50 31.48
CA THR A 325 0.43 9.48 30.42
C THR A 325 0.96 10.78 31.04
N PRO A 326 2.20 11.19 30.74
CA PRO A 326 2.72 12.46 31.22
C PRO A 326 1.97 13.65 30.61
N THR A 327 1.75 14.69 31.40
CA THR A 327 1.14 15.96 30.96
C THR A 327 2.17 17.09 30.88
N LYS A 328 3.26 16.99 31.66
CA LYS A 328 4.32 17.99 31.74
C LYS A 328 5.69 17.32 31.90
N VAL A 329 6.70 17.83 31.20
CA VAL A 329 8.08 17.34 31.25
C VAL A 329 9.07 18.48 31.44
N ALA A 330 10.10 18.25 32.26
CA ALA A 330 11.24 19.15 32.39
C ALA A 330 12.44 18.56 31.64
N VAL A 331 13.00 19.31 30.70
CA VAL A 331 14.21 18.94 29.96
C VAL A 331 15.36 19.78 30.48
N LEU A 332 16.38 19.11 31.03
CA LEU A 332 17.57 19.75 31.62
C LEU A 332 18.71 19.76 30.59
N GLY A 333 19.06 20.96 30.11
CA GLY A 333 19.98 21.20 29.02
C GLY A 333 19.24 21.54 27.72
N ALA A 334 19.68 22.61 27.05
CA ALA A 334 19.10 23.17 25.83
C ALA A 334 20.08 23.12 24.64
N GLY A 335 21.15 22.33 24.76
CA GLY A 335 21.97 21.92 23.61
C GLY A 335 21.17 21.05 22.62
N MET A 336 21.84 20.60 21.55
CA MET A 336 21.18 19.90 20.42
C MET A 336 20.23 18.77 20.85
N MET A 337 20.65 17.91 21.78
CA MET A 337 19.83 16.80 22.28
C MET A 337 18.61 17.29 23.06
N GLY A 338 18.79 18.21 24.01
CA GLY A 338 17.71 18.72 24.85
C GLY A 338 16.66 19.50 24.06
N ALA A 339 17.09 20.30 23.09
CA ALA A 339 16.19 20.97 22.16
C ALA A 339 15.35 19.99 21.32
N GLY A 340 15.97 18.90 20.82
CA GLY A 340 15.27 17.87 20.07
C GLY A 340 14.28 17.04 20.91
N ILE A 341 14.64 16.73 22.15
CA ILE A 341 13.74 16.06 23.11
C ILE A 341 12.56 16.98 23.42
N ALA A 342 12.81 18.25 23.73
CA ALA A 342 11.77 19.24 24.00
C ALA A 342 10.78 19.36 22.83
N TYR A 343 11.29 19.47 21.60
CA TYR A 343 10.46 19.48 20.39
C TYR A 343 9.56 18.24 20.28
N THR A 344 10.12 17.05 20.51
CA THR A 344 9.39 15.78 20.36
C THR A 344 8.30 15.61 21.43
N CYS A 345 8.58 16.02 22.67
CA CYS A 345 7.59 16.04 23.74
C CYS A 345 6.45 17.03 23.45
N ALA A 346 6.78 18.24 22.99
CA ALA A 346 5.77 19.24 22.62
C ALA A 346 4.90 18.76 21.44
N LEU A 347 5.51 18.11 20.43
CA LEU A 347 4.79 17.49 19.32
C LEU A 347 3.82 16.38 19.76
N SER A 348 4.12 15.73 20.89
CA SER A 348 3.27 14.71 21.51
C SER A 348 2.15 15.30 22.39
N GLY A 349 2.07 16.64 22.48
CA GLY A 349 1.04 17.37 23.23
C GLY A 349 1.37 17.60 24.71
N TRP A 350 2.63 17.43 25.12
CA TRP A 350 3.03 17.63 26.53
C TRP A 350 3.49 19.08 26.76
N GLU A 351 3.21 19.62 27.96
CA GLU A 351 3.80 20.89 28.37
C GLU A 351 5.31 20.69 28.65
N VAL A 352 6.18 21.53 28.09
CA VAL A 352 7.63 21.36 28.20
C VAL A 352 8.29 22.54 28.92
N VAL A 353 9.02 22.26 30.00
CA VAL A 353 9.92 23.21 30.66
C VAL A 353 11.34 22.92 30.23
N LEU A 354 11.90 23.75 29.33
CA LEU A 354 13.29 23.64 28.90
C LEU A 354 14.18 24.52 29.78
N LYS A 355 15.03 23.91 30.61
CA LYS A 355 15.94 24.61 31.53
C LYS A 355 17.39 24.45 31.10
N ASP A 356 18.15 25.54 31.11
CA ASP A 356 19.61 25.52 30.99
C ASP A 356 20.26 26.32 32.14
N VAL A 357 21.57 26.56 32.08
CA VAL A 357 22.34 27.39 33.03
C VAL A 357 22.06 28.88 32.87
N SER A 358 21.58 29.32 31.70
CA SER A 358 21.09 30.68 31.45
C SER A 358 19.81 30.69 30.63
N ARG A 359 19.08 31.81 30.66
CA ARG A 359 17.83 31.97 29.91
C ARG A 359 18.09 32.04 28.40
N GLU A 360 19.20 32.65 28.01
CA GLU A 360 19.64 32.78 26.62
C GLU A 360 19.89 31.40 26.00
N ALA A 361 20.55 30.50 26.73
CA ALA A 361 20.79 29.13 26.28
C ALA A 361 19.46 28.35 26.08
N ALA A 362 18.52 28.48 27.03
CA ALA A 362 17.19 27.88 26.90
C ALA A 362 16.41 28.45 25.70
N GLN A 363 16.49 29.75 25.44
CA GLN A 363 15.87 30.39 24.27
C GLN A 363 16.47 29.93 22.95
N GLN A 364 17.80 29.73 22.88
CA GLN A 364 18.45 29.16 21.70
C GLN A 364 17.97 27.73 21.43
N GLY A 365 17.81 26.91 22.47
CA GLY A 365 17.22 25.58 22.33
C GLY A 365 15.76 25.62 21.84
N LYS A 366 14.96 26.57 22.33
CA LYS A 366 13.59 26.77 21.82
C LYS A 366 13.59 27.22 20.34
N ALA A 367 14.52 28.08 19.93
CA ALA A 367 14.64 28.55 18.56
C ALA A 367 14.90 27.41 17.55
N TYR A 368 15.59 26.33 17.97
CA TYR A 368 15.71 25.11 17.16
C TYR A 368 14.34 24.50 16.81
N SER A 369 13.45 24.40 17.79
CA SER A 369 12.07 23.91 17.59
C SER A 369 11.28 24.84 16.66
N ALA A 370 11.42 26.16 16.82
CA ALA A 370 10.78 27.14 15.96
C ALA A 370 11.21 26.98 14.48
N GLY A 371 12.50 26.75 14.23
CA GLY A 371 12.99 26.49 12.87
C GLY A 371 12.48 25.18 12.28
N LEU A 372 12.20 24.15 13.10
CA LEU A 372 11.56 22.92 12.63
C LEU A 372 10.08 23.14 12.29
N VAL A 373 9.36 23.91 13.12
CA VAL A 373 7.96 24.29 12.87
C VAL A 373 7.83 25.09 11.58
N GLU A 374 8.67 26.11 11.38
CA GLU A 374 8.68 26.94 10.17
C GLU A 374 8.90 26.10 8.91
N LYS A 375 9.86 25.17 8.93
CA LYS A 375 10.08 24.21 7.84
C LYS A 375 8.87 23.30 7.61
N GLY A 376 8.20 22.90 8.69
CA GLY A 376 6.98 22.10 8.64
C GLY A 376 5.82 22.84 7.98
N VAL A 377 5.61 24.11 8.33
CA VAL A 377 4.58 24.99 7.75
C VAL A 377 4.89 25.26 6.27
N THR A 378 6.11 25.68 5.97
CA THR A 378 6.55 25.97 4.58
C THR A 378 6.46 24.72 3.69
N GLY A 379 6.72 23.54 4.25
CA GLY A 379 6.60 22.26 3.54
C GLY A 379 5.19 21.65 3.54
N GLY A 380 4.16 22.36 4.05
CA GLY A 380 2.77 21.91 4.08
C GLY A 380 2.49 20.72 5.01
N LYS A 381 3.38 20.41 5.95
CA LYS A 381 3.22 19.28 6.90
C LYS A 381 2.39 19.64 8.13
N THR A 382 2.24 20.92 8.43
CA THR A 382 1.41 21.44 9.54
C THR A 382 0.85 22.82 9.18
N THR A 383 -0.18 23.27 9.89
CA THR A 383 -0.73 24.63 9.74
C THR A 383 0.03 25.62 10.64
N PRO A 384 0.03 26.92 10.30
CA PRO A 384 0.58 27.96 11.18
C PRO A 384 -0.01 27.90 12.60
N GLU A 385 -1.32 27.72 12.76
CA GLU A 385 -1.93 27.70 14.10
C GLU A 385 -1.45 26.51 14.93
N LYS A 386 -1.32 25.33 14.32
CA LYS A 386 -0.76 24.14 14.99
C LYS A 386 0.72 24.30 15.33
N GLY A 387 1.45 25.02 14.48
CA GLY A 387 2.86 25.35 14.70
C GLY A 387 3.06 26.29 15.89
N GLU A 388 2.27 27.36 15.96
CA GLU A 388 2.29 28.30 17.09
C GLU A 388 1.87 27.64 18.39
N ALA A 389 0.82 26.81 18.37
CA ALA A 389 0.36 26.10 19.56
C ALA A 389 1.39 25.12 20.14
N LEU A 390 2.38 24.69 19.35
CA LEU A 390 3.45 23.78 19.77
C LEU A 390 4.58 24.51 20.53
N LEU A 391 4.80 25.79 20.23
CA LEU A 391 5.94 26.58 20.74
C LEU A 391 5.57 27.35 22.02
#